data_AF-A0A2T1G5G9-F1
#
_entry.id   AF-A0A2T1G5G9-F1
#
_cell.length_a   1.000
_cell.length_b   1.000
_cell.length_c   1.000
_cell.angle_alpha   90.00
_cell.angle_beta   90.00
_cell.angle_gamma   90.00
#
_symmetry.space_group_name_H-M   'P 1'
#
loop_
_entity.id
_entity.type
_entity.pdbx_description
1 polymer ?
#
loop_
_entity_poly.entity_id
_entity_poly.type
_entity_poly.pdbx_seq_one_letter_code
_entity_poly.pdbx_strand_id
1 'polypeptide(L)'
;MFVKPQLRSILRPVLIFLFLMSFYQVLVSGGVVPASEGVSLIQNNIVKAQRYVYQDDSDLKMVMVGSSLAANLNVKDIGEGVKSIALGGGASQTGLEIVKRSKSKPPIVLVEINDTIIRKIDADLVDSLYHPIFYWLRQYLPMMREEYRPISVFVDSFKSRSKQNLKLMKREALDSLEGRNLTPELSQKAIQTTVDIQSKPLSEQDAKSMKLEADLIKNQIAEIQRNSGAKVVLFDIPLESRVNATLRIKQVRELAKKLFPPDRFEWLPPLPPREWRTNDGIHLIRSDARDFAEFLRDKLLG
;
A
#
# COMPACT_ATOMS: atom_id res chain seq x y z
N MET A 1 8.79 7.50 57.09
CA MET A 1 7.67 7.41 56.12
C MET A 1 7.74 6.05 55.44
N PHE A 2 7.07 5.04 56.01
CA PHE A 2 7.11 3.67 55.52
C PHE A 2 6.25 3.54 54.26
N VAL A 3 6.90 3.53 53.10
CA VAL A 3 6.28 3.02 51.88
C VAL A 3 5.91 1.56 52.16
N LYS A 4 4.60 1.25 52.27
CA LYS A 4 4.08 -0.10 52.56
C LYS A 4 4.77 -1.12 51.64
N PRO A 5 5.18 -2.31 52.14
CA PRO A 5 5.90 -3.31 51.34
C PRO A 5 5.20 -3.70 50.02
N GLN A 6 3.86 -3.62 49.98
CA GLN A 6 3.05 -3.79 48.76
C GLN A 6 3.30 -2.71 47.68
N LEU A 7 3.62 -1.48 48.07
CA LEU A 7 3.93 -0.41 47.12
C LEU A 7 5.31 -0.63 46.48
N ARG A 8 6.28 -1.20 47.22
CA ARG A 8 7.60 -1.55 46.67
C ARG A 8 7.53 -2.66 45.63
N SER A 9 6.66 -3.66 45.81
CA SER A 9 6.48 -4.75 44.85
C SER A 9 5.81 -4.32 43.55
N ILE A 10 5.01 -3.24 43.57
CA ILE A 10 4.39 -2.67 42.36
C ILE A 10 5.33 -1.65 41.69
N LEU A 11 5.99 -0.81 42.48
CA LEU A 11 6.85 0.26 41.95
C LEU A 11 8.05 -0.30 41.19
N ARG A 12 8.63 -1.42 41.66
CA ARG A 12 9.83 -2.00 41.04
C ARG A 12 9.57 -2.51 39.60
N PRO A 13 8.54 -3.32 39.31
CA PRO A 13 8.17 -3.66 37.94
C PRO A 13 7.84 -2.47 37.06
N VAL A 14 7.15 -1.45 37.59
CA VAL A 14 6.83 -0.23 36.84
C VAL A 14 8.09 0.52 36.43
N LEU A 15 9.04 0.71 37.36
CA LEU A 15 10.32 1.37 37.05
C LEU A 15 11.15 0.56 36.04
N ILE A 16 11.17 -0.78 36.15
CA ILE A 16 11.84 -1.65 35.18
C ILE A 16 11.17 -1.50 33.80
N PHE A 17 9.84 -1.51 33.73
CA PHE A 17 9.10 -1.32 32.50
C PHE A 17 9.42 0.04 31.86
N LEU A 18 9.37 1.13 32.64
CA LEU A 18 9.70 2.47 32.16
C LEU A 18 11.14 2.57 31.67
N PHE A 19 12.09 1.94 32.39
CA PHE A 19 13.48 1.86 31.97
C PHE A 19 13.63 1.12 30.64
N LEU A 20 13.02 -0.07 30.50
CA LEU A 20 13.08 -0.86 29.27
C LEU A 20 12.42 -0.13 28.09
N MET A 21 11.28 0.52 28.30
CA MET A 21 10.60 1.31 27.27
C MET A 21 11.46 2.50 26.84
N SER A 22 12.04 3.23 27.79
CA SER A 22 12.92 4.37 27.50
C SER A 22 14.19 3.93 26.77
N PHE A 23 14.79 2.83 27.21
CA PHE A 23 15.96 2.25 26.56
C PHE A 23 15.63 1.83 25.12
N TYR A 24 14.51 1.15 24.89
CA TYR A 24 14.09 0.75 23.55
C TYR A 24 13.80 1.95 22.66
N GLN A 25 13.13 2.99 23.17
CA GLN A 25 12.90 4.24 22.45
C GLN A 25 14.21 4.89 22.01
N VAL A 26 15.24 4.89 22.86
CA VAL A 26 16.58 5.40 22.52
C VAL A 26 17.22 4.56 21.43
N LEU A 27 17.14 3.24 21.50
CA LEU A 27 17.69 2.35 20.46
C LEU A 27 16.96 2.54 19.11
N VAL A 28 15.64 2.70 19.11
CA VAL A 28 14.86 2.99 17.91
C VAL A 28 15.22 4.36 17.34
N SER A 29 15.23 5.40 18.17
CA SER A 29 15.50 6.77 17.73
C SER A 29 16.95 6.96 17.28
N GLY A 30 17.89 6.22 17.87
CA GLY A 30 19.29 6.19 17.48
C GLY A 30 19.59 5.31 16.26
N GLY A 31 18.57 4.71 15.63
CA GLY A 31 18.73 3.88 14.43
C GLY A 31 19.39 2.51 14.68
N VAL A 32 19.53 2.09 15.94
CA VAL A 32 20.10 0.77 16.30
C VAL A 32 19.11 -0.35 16.00
N VAL A 33 17.81 -0.09 16.19
CA VAL A 33 16.73 -1.02 15.85
C VAL A 33 16.27 -0.73 14.42
N PRO A 34 16.44 -1.67 13.47
CA PRO A 34 15.96 -1.47 12.11
C PRO A 34 14.42 -1.52 12.07
N ALA A 35 13.81 -0.71 11.20
CA ALA A 35 12.38 -0.80 10.92
C ALA A 35 12.08 -2.11 10.18
N SER A 36 11.01 -2.79 10.59
CA SER A 36 10.46 -3.97 9.93
C SER A 36 9.43 -3.57 8.88
N GLU A 37 9.29 -4.38 7.83
CA GLU A 37 8.19 -4.23 6.87
C GLU A 37 6.87 -4.83 7.38
N GLY A 38 6.90 -5.58 8.48
CA GLY A 38 5.80 -6.40 8.97
C GLY A 38 5.94 -7.87 8.58
N VAL A 39 5.29 -8.77 9.33
CA VAL A 39 5.38 -10.22 9.11
C VAL A 39 4.19 -10.75 8.31
N SER A 40 3.04 -10.06 8.38
CA SER A 40 1.81 -10.41 7.67
C SER A 40 1.36 -9.30 6.72
N LEU A 41 0.51 -9.63 5.74
CA LEU A 41 -0.04 -8.65 4.80
C LEU A 41 -0.72 -7.46 5.52
N ILE A 42 -1.49 -7.74 6.58
CA ILE A 42 -2.17 -6.72 7.38
C ILE A 42 -1.15 -5.82 8.08
N GLN A 43 -0.11 -6.40 8.68
CA GLN A 43 0.96 -5.62 9.30
C GLN A 43 1.69 -4.74 8.29
N ASN A 44 1.97 -5.27 7.10
CA ASN A 44 2.63 -4.49 6.05
C ASN A 44 1.78 -3.30 5.62
N ASN A 45 0.45 -3.48 5.52
CA ASN A 45 -0.48 -2.38 5.25
C ASN A 45 -0.46 -1.33 6.38
N ILE A 46 -0.47 -1.76 7.64
CA ILE A 46 -0.38 -0.85 8.80
C ILE A 46 0.94 -0.08 8.77
N VAL A 47 2.08 -0.78 8.61
CA VAL A 47 3.41 -0.16 8.53
C VAL A 47 3.44 0.88 7.42
N LYS A 48 3.01 0.51 6.21
CA LYS A 48 2.98 1.42 5.05
C LYS A 48 2.14 2.67 5.32
N ALA A 49 0.96 2.52 5.91
CA ALA A 49 0.11 3.64 6.26
C ALA A 49 0.70 4.51 7.37
N GLN A 50 1.26 3.91 8.42
CA GLN A 50 1.91 4.63 9.52
C GLN A 50 3.14 5.43 9.04
N ARG A 51 3.94 4.88 8.13
CA ARG A 51 5.07 5.59 7.54
C ARG A 51 4.64 6.86 6.84
N TYR A 52 3.55 6.81 6.07
CA TYR A 52 3.00 7.99 5.42
C TYR A 52 2.39 9.02 6.39
N VAL A 53 1.78 8.58 7.49
CA VAL A 53 1.15 9.51 8.44
C VAL A 53 2.15 10.17 9.40
N TYR A 54 3.19 9.44 9.81
CA TYR A 54 4.06 9.86 10.93
C TYR A 54 5.53 10.12 10.56
N GLN A 55 5.98 9.82 9.34
CA GLN A 55 7.32 10.21 8.89
C GLN A 55 7.29 11.59 8.24
N ASP A 56 8.46 12.23 8.15
CA ASP A 56 8.57 13.48 7.39
C ASP A 56 8.36 13.20 5.89
N ASP A 57 7.62 14.11 5.27
CA ASP A 57 7.16 14.09 3.88
C ASP A 57 7.50 15.42 3.18
N SER A 58 8.50 16.14 3.69
CA SER A 58 8.90 17.46 3.17
C SER A 58 9.37 17.43 1.69
N ASP A 59 9.85 16.29 1.21
CA ASP A 59 10.28 16.06 -0.19
C ASP A 59 9.21 15.34 -1.05
N LEU A 60 8.00 15.15 -0.53
CA LEU A 60 6.95 14.38 -1.19
C LEU A 60 6.41 15.11 -2.43
N LYS A 61 6.63 14.50 -3.60
CA LYS A 61 6.13 14.96 -4.91
C LYS A 61 4.84 14.26 -5.31
N MET A 62 4.71 12.98 -4.95
CA MET A 62 3.59 12.16 -5.36
C MET A 62 3.27 11.09 -4.32
N VAL A 63 1.98 10.86 -4.08
CA VAL A 63 1.51 9.66 -3.38
C VAL A 63 0.63 8.82 -4.29
N MET A 64 0.84 7.51 -4.28
CA MET A 64 0.00 6.53 -4.97
C MET A 64 -0.89 5.79 -3.99
N VAL A 65 -2.18 5.73 -4.29
CA VAL A 65 -3.21 5.01 -3.51
C VAL A 65 -3.83 3.93 -4.37
N GLY A 66 -4.13 2.78 -3.78
CA GLY A 66 -4.62 1.63 -4.54
C GLY A 66 -4.66 0.32 -3.77
N SER A 67 -4.73 -0.76 -4.53
CA SER A 67 -4.86 -2.13 -4.04
C SER A 67 -3.53 -2.89 -4.04
N SER A 68 -3.58 -4.23 -4.00
CA SER A 68 -2.40 -5.07 -4.20
C SER A 68 -1.74 -4.86 -5.57
N LEU A 69 -2.50 -4.44 -6.58
CA LEU A 69 -1.95 -4.20 -7.91
C LEU A 69 -0.96 -3.03 -7.88
N ALA A 70 -1.35 -1.86 -7.37
CA ALA A 70 -0.41 -0.74 -7.21
C ALA A 70 0.63 -0.99 -6.12
N ALA A 71 0.31 -1.77 -5.09
CA ALA A 71 1.28 -2.14 -4.05
C ALA A 71 2.44 -2.99 -4.60
N ASN A 72 2.26 -3.64 -5.75
CA ASN A 72 3.26 -4.45 -6.42
C ASN A 72 4.33 -3.62 -7.15
N LEU A 73 4.03 -2.35 -7.44
CA LEU A 73 4.94 -1.41 -8.11
C LEU A 73 6.00 -0.90 -7.15
N ASN A 74 7.23 -0.81 -7.64
CA ASN A 74 8.34 -0.25 -6.89
C ASN A 74 8.41 1.26 -7.13
N VAL A 75 8.01 2.06 -6.14
CA VAL A 75 7.99 3.53 -6.24
C VAL A 75 9.37 4.14 -6.53
N LYS A 76 10.46 3.44 -6.20
CA LYS A 76 11.82 3.89 -6.53
C LYS A 76 12.09 3.92 -8.04
N ASP A 77 11.38 3.08 -8.80
CA ASP A 77 11.48 3.06 -10.27
C ASP A 77 10.67 4.23 -10.89
N ILE A 78 9.72 4.80 -10.14
CA ILE A 78 8.98 6.01 -10.51
C ILE A 78 9.84 7.26 -10.23
N GLY A 79 10.42 7.39 -9.03
CA GLY A 79 11.33 8.50 -8.73
C GLY A 79 11.45 8.84 -7.26
N GLU A 80 12.35 9.78 -6.96
CA GLU A 80 12.50 10.33 -5.61
C GLU A 80 11.30 11.20 -5.22
N GLY A 81 10.95 11.21 -3.93
CA GLY A 81 9.76 11.90 -3.43
C GLY A 81 8.44 11.22 -3.81
N VAL A 82 8.46 9.94 -4.21
CA VAL A 82 7.25 9.16 -4.50
C VAL A 82 7.02 8.16 -3.37
N LYS A 83 5.83 8.21 -2.75
CA LYS A 83 5.39 7.22 -1.76
C LYS A 83 4.18 6.46 -2.27
N SER A 84 4.05 5.20 -1.87
CA SER A 84 2.85 4.39 -2.12
C SER A 84 2.22 4.01 -0.80
N ILE A 85 0.93 4.31 -0.68
CA ILE A 85 0.04 3.76 0.34
C ILE A 85 -1.02 2.86 -0.30
N ALA A 86 -0.69 2.25 -1.43
CA ALA A 86 -1.48 1.16 -1.99
C ALA A 86 -1.37 -0.08 -1.08
N LEU A 87 -2.52 -0.61 -0.68
CA LEU A 87 -2.64 -1.62 0.36
C LEU A 87 -2.94 -2.99 -0.24
N GLY A 88 -2.18 -4.00 0.15
CA GLY A 88 -2.40 -5.38 -0.30
C GLY A 88 -3.78 -5.88 0.10
N GLY A 89 -4.60 -6.28 -0.88
CA GLY A 89 -6.00 -6.67 -0.66
C GLY A 89 -6.94 -5.50 -0.31
N GLY A 90 -6.44 -4.26 -0.26
CA GLY A 90 -7.19 -3.08 0.13
C GLY A 90 -7.92 -2.39 -1.04
N ALA A 91 -8.46 -1.22 -0.74
CA ALA A 91 -9.24 -0.36 -1.63
C ALA A 91 -8.58 1.03 -1.74
N SER A 92 -8.71 1.70 -2.89
CA SER A 92 -8.18 3.05 -3.11
C SER A 92 -8.76 4.08 -2.13
N GLN A 93 -10.00 3.88 -1.70
CA GLN A 93 -10.72 4.71 -0.71
C GLN A 93 -10.00 4.79 0.62
N THR A 94 -9.37 3.69 1.07
CA THR A 94 -8.60 3.69 2.31
C THR A 94 -7.39 4.61 2.20
N GLY A 95 -6.63 4.49 1.10
CA GLY A 95 -5.50 5.38 0.83
C GLY A 95 -5.95 6.85 0.71
N LEU A 96 -7.04 7.12 -0.02
CA LEU A 96 -7.59 8.47 -0.14
C LEU A 96 -8.00 9.07 1.21
N GLU A 97 -8.63 8.28 2.09
CA GLU A 97 -8.99 8.76 3.43
C GLU A 97 -7.75 9.09 4.26
N ILE A 98 -6.69 8.27 4.13
CA ILE A 98 -5.40 8.52 4.78
C ILE A 98 -4.77 9.80 4.26
N VAL A 99 -4.69 10.02 2.94
CA VAL A 99 -4.17 11.26 2.33
C VAL A 99 -4.95 12.47 2.81
N LYS A 100 -6.28 12.36 2.80
CA LYS A 100 -7.17 13.45 3.22
C LYS A 100 -6.90 13.90 4.66
N ARG A 101 -6.81 12.94 5.59
CA ARG A 101 -6.62 13.21 7.02
C ARG A 101 -5.16 13.52 7.39
N SER A 102 -4.20 13.19 6.52
CA SER A 102 -2.78 13.42 6.78
C SER A 102 -2.43 14.91 6.73
N LYS A 103 -1.36 15.26 7.46
CA LYS A 103 -0.72 16.57 7.36
C LYS A 103 0.04 16.72 6.06
N SER A 104 0.57 15.62 5.51
CA SER A 104 1.30 15.59 4.26
C SER A 104 0.38 15.98 3.10
N LYS A 105 0.78 17.01 2.35
CA LYS A 105 0.01 17.56 1.23
C LYS A 105 0.75 17.33 -0.09
N PRO A 106 0.71 16.11 -0.65
CA PRO A 106 1.42 15.80 -1.89
C PRO A 106 0.88 16.66 -3.04
N PRO A 107 1.76 17.18 -3.92
CA PRO A 107 1.34 17.86 -5.14
C PRO A 107 0.52 16.97 -6.07
N ILE A 108 0.84 15.67 -6.15
CA ILE A 108 0.14 14.70 -6.99
C ILE A 108 -0.39 13.52 -6.15
N VAL A 109 -1.66 13.19 -6.34
CA VAL A 109 -2.28 11.97 -5.81
C VAL A 109 -2.69 11.08 -6.96
N LEU A 110 -2.03 9.93 -7.09
CA LEU A 110 -2.28 8.94 -8.12
C LEU A 110 -3.23 7.86 -7.58
N VAL A 111 -4.40 7.70 -8.18
CA VAL A 111 -5.51 6.89 -7.66
C VAL A 111 -5.83 5.72 -8.58
N GLU A 112 -5.66 4.49 -8.07
CA GLU A 112 -5.98 3.27 -8.80
C GLU A 112 -7.51 3.14 -8.94
N ILE A 113 -8.00 3.06 -10.18
CA ILE A 113 -9.41 2.85 -10.53
C ILE A 113 -9.49 1.66 -11.48
N ASN A 114 -9.83 0.49 -10.92
CA ASN A 114 -9.98 -0.76 -11.64
C ASN A 114 -11.08 -1.63 -11.01
N ASP A 115 -11.01 -2.96 -11.17
CA ASP A 115 -12.00 -3.88 -10.60
C ASP A 115 -12.05 -3.87 -9.07
N THR A 116 -11.01 -3.39 -8.40
CA THR A 116 -10.95 -3.28 -6.94
C THR A 116 -11.77 -2.13 -6.36
N ILE A 117 -12.33 -1.24 -7.19
CA ILE A 117 -13.21 -0.15 -6.76
C ILE A 117 -14.44 -0.65 -5.97
N ILE A 118 -14.87 -1.90 -6.17
CA ILE A 118 -15.96 -2.52 -5.40
C ILE A 118 -15.65 -2.73 -3.92
N ARG A 119 -14.37 -2.72 -3.55
CA ARG A 119 -13.94 -2.96 -2.17
C ARG A 119 -14.30 -1.75 -1.32
N LYS A 120 -14.62 -2.01 -0.06
CA LYS A 120 -14.95 -0.96 0.91
C LYS A 120 -13.69 -0.40 1.54
N ILE A 121 -13.82 0.82 2.03
CA ILE A 121 -12.83 1.42 2.93
C ILE A 121 -12.59 0.54 4.16
N ASP A 122 -11.32 0.42 4.55
CA ASP A 122 -10.91 -0.22 5.80
C ASP A 122 -10.95 0.82 6.93
N ALA A 123 -12.14 0.95 7.55
CA ALA A 123 -12.37 1.92 8.61
C ALA A 123 -11.51 1.62 9.86
N ASP A 124 -11.30 0.35 10.19
CA ASP A 124 -10.50 -0.06 11.35
C ASP A 124 -9.04 0.39 11.22
N LEU A 125 -8.46 0.25 10.03
CA LEU A 125 -7.12 0.77 9.75
C LEU A 125 -7.08 2.29 9.88
N VAL A 126 -8.02 3.01 9.26
CA VAL A 126 -8.06 4.48 9.30
C VAL A 126 -8.21 4.97 10.73
N ASP A 127 -9.15 4.43 11.50
CA ASP A 127 -9.43 4.87 12.85
C ASP A 127 -8.27 4.53 13.79
N SER A 128 -7.58 3.40 13.58
CA SER A 128 -6.35 3.07 14.30
C SER A 128 -5.22 4.07 14.07
N LEU A 129 -5.09 4.62 12.84
CA LEU A 129 -4.06 5.62 12.51
C LEU A 129 -4.34 6.97 13.19
N TYR A 130 -5.62 7.35 13.32
CA TYR A 130 -6.01 8.67 13.83
C TYR A 130 -6.62 8.64 15.24
N HIS A 131 -6.49 7.53 15.96
CA HIS A 131 -6.92 7.44 17.36
C HIS A 131 -6.26 8.53 18.22
N PRO A 132 -7.00 9.37 18.96
CA PRO A 132 -6.47 10.61 19.57
C PRO A 132 -5.19 10.43 20.40
N ILE A 133 -5.17 9.39 21.23
CA ILE A 133 -4.03 9.08 22.11
C ILE A 133 -2.85 8.50 21.30
N PHE A 134 -3.11 7.49 20.47
CA PHE A 134 -2.04 6.78 19.77
C PHE A 134 -1.47 7.57 18.60
N TYR A 135 -2.25 8.45 17.97
CA TYR A 135 -1.75 9.38 16.96
C TYR A 135 -0.62 10.23 17.52
N TRP A 136 -0.84 10.85 18.69
CA TRP A 136 0.19 11.64 19.36
C TRP A 136 1.37 10.78 19.82
N LEU A 137 1.11 9.63 20.44
CA LEU A 137 2.18 8.74 20.90
C LEU A 137 3.07 8.27 19.74
N ARG A 138 2.51 7.84 18.61
CA ARG A 138 3.29 7.38 17.46
C ARG A 138 4.01 8.50 16.72
N GLN A 139 3.51 9.73 16.81
CA GLN A 139 4.21 10.90 16.27
C GLN A 139 5.54 11.13 16.99
N TYR A 140 5.55 11.09 18.34
CA TYR A 140 6.71 11.45 19.15
C TYR A 140 7.53 10.27 19.67
N LEU A 141 6.92 9.08 19.78
CA LEU A 141 7.56 7.85 20.23
C LEU A 141 7.53 6.81 19.10
N PRO A 142 8.49 6.87 18.15
CA PRO A 142 8.67 5.87 17.11
C PRO A 142 8.51 4.41 17.57
N MET A 143 8.96 4.04 18.77
CA MET A 143 8.79 2.67 19.30
C MET A 143 7.34 2.16 19.32
N MET A 144 6.35 3.07 19.30
CA MET A 144 4.92 2.74 19.32
C MET A 144 4.36 2.46 17.91
N ARG A 145 5.17 2.63 16.87
CA ARG A 145 4.81 2.30 15.49
C ARG A 145 4.98 0.80 15.25
N GLU A 146 4.13 0.24 14.39
CA GLU A 146 4.07 -1.18 14.07
C GLU A 146 5.41 -1.69 13.51
N GLU A 147 6.14 -0.83 12.78
CA GLU A 147 7.45 -1.14 12.18
C GLU A 147 8.56 -1.42 13.21
N TYR A 148 8.35 -1.02 14.47
CA TYR A 148 9.28 -1.25 15.57
C TYR A 148 8.73 -2.26 16.59
N ARG A 149 7.79 -3.12 16.19
CA ARG A 149 7.38 -4.21 17.09
C ARG A 149 8.53 -5.20 17.27
N PRO A 150 8.93 -5.53 18.52
CA PRO A 150 10.09 -6.37 18.78
C PRO A 150 10.07 -7.72 18.03
N ILE A 151 8.90 -8.37 17.96
CA ILE A 151 8.74 -9.65 17.26
C ILE A 151 9.01 -9.49 15.75
N SER A 152 8.50 -8.43 15.13
CA SER A 152 8.68 -8.17 13.70
C SER A 152 10.15 -7.89 13.36
N VAL A 153 10.82 -7.06 14.17
CA VAL A 153 12.24 -6.75 14.03
C VAL A 153 13.11 -7.99 14.22
N PHE A 154 12.79 -8.85 15.19
CA PHE A 154 13.53 -10.09 15.42
C PHE A 154 13.40 -11.05 14.24
N VAL A 155 12.18 -11.25 13.74
CA VAL A 155 11.92 -12.10 12.57
C VAL A 155 12.66 -11.58 11.34
N ASP A 156 12.62 -10.28 11.08
CA ASP A 156 13.30 -9.68 9.93
C ASP A 156 14.83 -9.72 10.05
N SER A 157 15.36 -9.52 11.26
CA SER A 157 16.80 -9.65 11.53
C SER A 157 17.29 -11.08 11.36
N PHE A 158 16.49 -12.08 11.74
CA PHE A 158 16.84 -13.48 11.55
C PHE A 158 16.80 -13.85 10.05
N LYS A 159 15.76 -13.39 9.33
CA LYS A 159 15.65 -13.56 7.87
C LYS A 159 16.83 -12.89 7.15
N SER A 160 17.22 -11.67 7.52
CA SER A 160 18.29 -10.93 6.85
C SER A 160 19.66 -11.59 7.05
N ARG A 161 19.96 -12.10 8.26
CA ARG A 161 21.17 -12.90 8.53
C ARG A 161 21.21 -14.21 7.77
N SER A 162 20.07 -14.92 7.69
CA SER A 162 19.95 -16.13 6.88
C SER A 162 20.14 -15.85 5.39
N LYS A 163 19.54 -14.77 4.88
CA LYS A 163 19.71 -14.29 3.49
C LYS A 163 21.14 -13.83 3.19
N GLN A 164 21.89 -13.33 4.17
CA GLN A 164 23.29 -12.94 4.01
C GLN A 164 24.22 -14.16 3.86
N ASN A 165 23.90 -15.29 4.49
CA ASN A 165 24.59 -16.57 4.26
C ASN A 165 24.15 -17.26 2.95
N LEU A 166 22.92 -17.02 2.49
CA LEU A 166 22.37 -17.52 1.23
C LEU A 166 22.71 -16.65 0.00
N LYS A 167 23.38 -15.51 0.20
CA LYS A 167 23.73 -14.54 -0.87
C LYS A 167 24.68 -15.12 -1.92
N LEU A 168 25.33 -16.25 -1.64
CA LEU A 168 26.18 -17.00 -2.57
C LEU A 168 25.43 -18.08 -3.37
N MET A 169 24.16 -18.41 -3.04
CA MET A 169 23.51 -19.59 -3.63
C MET A 169 22.13 -19.40 -4.25
N LYS A 170 21.45 -18.25 -4.16
CA LYS A 170 20.21 -18.06 -4.94
C LYS A 170 19.70 -16.62 -4.96
N ARG A 171 20.08 -15.88 -6.00
CA ARG A 171 19.34 -14.69 -6.46
C ARG A 171 17.94 -15.10 -6.95
N GLU A 172 17.79 -16.34 -7.43
CA GLU A 172 16.52 -16.93 -7.89
C GLU A 172 15.53 -17.32 -6.77
N ALA A 173 16.00 -17.75 -5.58
CA ALA A 173 15.10 -18.15 -4.49
C ALA A 173 14.68 -17.00 -3.57
N LEU A 174 15.26 -15.82 -3.75
CA LEU A 174 14.76 -14.60 -3.10
C LEU A 174 13.58 -14.00 -3.86
N ASP A 175 13.60 -14.08 -5.19
CA ASP A 175 12.46 -13.70 -6.04
C ASP A 175 11.27 -14.67 -5.89
N SER A 176 11.50 -15.92 -5.46
CA SER A 176 10.41 -16.88 -5.16
C SER A 176 9.71 -16.63 -3.82
N LEU A 177 10.34 -15.93 -2.87
CA LEU A 177 9.78 -15.68 -1.53
C LEU A 177 8.89 -14.43 -1.46
N GLU A 178 8.96 -13.54 -2.46
CA GLU A 178 8.02 -12.41 -2.64
C GLU A 178 6.79 -12.78 -3.50
N GLY A 179 6.61 -14.06 -3.83
CA GLY A 179 5.44 -14.57 -4.54
C GLY A 179 5.42 -14.26 -6.04
N ARG A 180 6.57 -14.23 -6.72
CA ARG A 180 6.63 -13.68 -8.10
C ARG A 180 7.28 -14.54 -9.17
N ASN A 181 7.67 -15.79 -8.90
CA ASN A 181 8.11 -16.73 -9.93
C ASN A 181 7.35 -18.05 -9.74
N LEU A 182 6.08 -18.06 -10.14
CA LEU A 182 5.40 -19.32 -10.41
C LEU A 182 6.17 -20.04 -11.53
N THR A 183 6.21 -21.38 -11.50
CA THR A 183 6.68 -22.09 -12.69
C THR A 183 5.81 -21.69 -13.89
N PRO A 184 6.33 -21.73 -15.12
CA PRO A 184 5.53 -21.39 -16.29
C PRO A 184 4.18 -22.12 -16.31
N GLU A 185 4.11 -23.40 -15.91
CA GLU A 185 2.84 -24.14 -15.86
C GLU A 185 1.88 -23.60 -14.80
N LEU A 186 2.38 -23.32 -13.58
CA LEU A 186 1.55 -22.77 -12.51
C LEU A 186 1.05 -21.36 -12.84
N SER A 187 1.88 -20.54 -13.48
CA SER A 187 1.51 -19.21 -13.95
C SER A 187 0.41 -19.29 -15.00
N GLN A 188 0.54 -20.17 -16.00
CA GLN A 188 -0.49 -20.38 -17.02
C GLN A 188 -1.81 -20.86 -16.41
N LYS A 189 -1.76 -21.77 -15.43
CA LYS A 189 -2.95 -22.24 -14.72
C LYS A 189 -3.60 -21.11 -13.90
N ALA A 190 -2.80 -20.28 -13.22
CA ALA A 190 -3.29 -19.13 -12.48
C ALA A 190 -3.96 -18.11 -13.40
N ILE A 191 -3.32 -17.77 -14.53
CA ILE A 191 -3.89 -16.88 -15.54
C ILE A 191 -5.20 -17.44 -16.09
N GLN A 192 -5.25 -18.74 -16.43
CA GLN A 192 -6.48 -19.36 -16.93
C GLN A 192 -7.62 -19.28 -15.89
N THR A 193 -7.30 -19.55 -14.62
CA THR A 193 -8.27 -19.42 -13.53
C THR A 193 -8.83 -18.00 -13.44
N THR A 194 -7.96 -16.99 -13.57
CA THR A 194 -8.37 -15.57 -13.62
C THR A 194 -9.23 -15.27 -14.84
N VAL A 195 -8.88 -15.78 -16.02
CA VAL A 195 -9.70 -15.64 -17.24
C VAL A 195 -11.09 -16.23 -17.03
N ASP A 196 -11.20 -17.43 -16.47
CA ASP A 196 -12.49 -18.10 -16.24
C ASP A 196 -13.37 -17.32 -15.26
N ILE A 197 -12.77 -16.76 -14.20
CA ILE A 197 -13.48 -15.92 -13.22
C ILE A 197 -13.96 -14.63 -13.89
N GLN A 198 -13.09 -13.94 -14.64
CA GLN A 198 -13.36 -12.63 -15.23
C GLN A 198 -14.17 -12.71 -16.55
N SER A 199 -14.37 -13.90 -17.10
CA SER A 199 -15.25 -14.11 -18.25
C SER A 199 -16.74 -14.03 -17.89
N LYS A 200 -17.07 -14.18 -16.59
CA LYS A 200 -18.44 -14.00 -16.09
C LYS A 200 -18.82 -12.51 -16.13
N PRO A 201 -20.05 -12.15 -16.51
CA PRO A 201 -20.45 -10.74 -16.56
C PRO A 201 -20.35 -10.06 -15.18
N LEU A 202 -20.18 -8.75 -15.20
CA LEU A 202 -20.33 -7.90 -14.02
C LEU A 202 -21.74 -8.07 -13.46
N SER A 203 -21.84 -8.49 -12.19
CA SER A 203 -23.13 -8.66 -11.53
C SER A 203 -23.79 -7.31 -11.25
N GLU A 204 -25.12 -7.26 -11.17
CA GLU A 204 -25.84 -6.04 -10.80
C GLU A 204 -25.46 -5.54 -9.40
N GLN A 205 -25.23 -6.46 -8.47
CA GLN A 205 -24.77 -6.15 -7.11
C GLN A 205 -23.38 -5.50 -7.10
N ASP A 206 -22.45 -6.03 -7.91
CA ASP A 206 -21.13 -5.43 -8.06
C ASP A 206 -21.24 -4.05 -8.70
N ALA A 207 -22.02 -3.90 -9.76
CA ALA A 207 -22.24 -2.60 -10.41
C ALA A 207 -22.86 -1.57 -9.47
N LYS A 208 -23.76 -1.99 -8.57
CA LYS A 208 -24.33 -1.13 -7.52
C LYS A 208 -23.26 -0.74 -6.49
N SER A 209 -22.43 -1.68 -6.07
CA SER A 209 -21.30 -1.42 -5.16
C SER A 209 -20.30 -0.45 -5.78
N MET A 210 -19.92 -0.65 -7.05
CA MET A 210 -19.04 0.28 -7.80
C MET A 210 -19.59 1.71 -7.80
N LYS A 211 -20.90 1.89 -8.00
CA LYS A 211 -21.53 3.23 -7.99
C LYS A 211 -21.42 3.89 -6.62
N LEU A 212 -21.76 3.16 -5.55
CA LEU A 212 -21.68 3.65 -4.17
C LEU A 212 -20.25 4.06 -3.80
N GLU A 213 -19.30 3.17 -4.07
CA GLU A 213 -17.89 3.39 -3.76
C GLU A 213 -17.28 4.51 -4.63
N ALA A 214 -17.72 4.64 -5.88
CA ALA A 214 -17.28 5.75 -6.73
C ALA A 214 -17.73 7.11 -6.17
N ASP A 215 -18.92 7.21 -5.58
CA ASP A 215 -19.37 8.47 -4.99
C ASP A 215 -18.54 8.84 -3.74
N LEU A 216 -18.13 7.85 -2.94
CA LEU A 216 -17.17 8.07 -1.86
C LEU A 216 -15.82 8.57 -2.39
N ILE A 217 -15.28 7.93 -3.42
CA ILE A 217 -14.01 8.35 -4.06
C ILE A 217 -14.11 9.78 -4.57
N LYS A 218 -15.18 10.14 -5.28
CA LYS A 218 -15.37 11.52 -5.79
C LYS A 218 -15.35 12.55 -4.66
N ASN A 219 -16.02 12.25 -3.54
CA ASN A 219 -16.03 13.13 -2.38
C ASN A 219 -14.62 13.28 -1.78
N GLN A 220 -13.89 12.17 -1.63
CA GLN A 220 -12.52 12.20 -1.12
C GLN A 220 -11.57 12.97 -2.05
N ILE A 221 -11.67 12.77 -3.36
CA ILE A 221 -10.91 13.51 -4.38
C ILE A 221 -11.19 15.02 -4.25
N ALA A 222 -12.47 15.40 -4.20
CA ALA A 222 -12.86 16.80 -4.08
C ALA A 222 -12.36 17.43 -2.77
N GLU A 223 -12.40 16.69 -1.65
CA GLU A 223 -11.85 17.16 -0.36
C GLU A 223 -10.33 17.33 -0.41
N ILE A 224 -9.60 16.41 -1.01
CA ILE A 224 -8.15 16.51 -1.21
C ILE A 224 -7.82 17.73 -2.07
N GLN A 225 -8.46 17.88 -3.23
CA GLN A 225 -8.24 19.02 -4.13
C GLN A 225 -8.54 20.36 -3.43
N ARG A 226 -9.63 20.45 -2.68
CA ARG A 226 -9.97 21.68 -1.93
C ARG A 226 -8.97 22.00 -0.81
N ASN A 227 -8.52 20.99 -0.07
CA ASN A 227 -7.72 21.20 1.13
C ASN A 227 -6.22 21.39 0.86
N SER A 228 -5.70 20.84 -0.23
CA SER A 228 -4.27 20.91 -0.55
C SER A 228 -3.94 21.47 -1.93
N GLY A 229 -4.93 21.67 -2.81
CA GLY A 229 -4.69 22.02 -4.20
C GLY A 229 -4.02 20.88 -5.00
N ALA A 230 -4.00 19.65 -4.45
CA ALA A 230 -3.32 18.54 -5.09
C ALA A 230 -3.97 18.19 -6.43
N LYS A 231 -3.13 17.89 -7.41
CA LYS A 231 -3.53 17.30 -8.68
C LYS A 231 -3.86 15.82 -8.45
N VAL A 232 -5.08 15.41 -8.77
CA VAL A 232 -5.51 14.02 -8.63
C VAL A 232 -5.59 13.37 -10.00
N VAL A 233 -4.84 12.29 -10.21
CA VAL A 233 -4.77 11.56 -11.49
C VAL A 233 -5.26 10.13 -11.27
N LEU A 234 -6.21 9.69 -12.08
CA LEU A 234 -6.77 8.34 -12.06
C LEU A 234 -5.97 7.42 -12.99
N PHE A 235 -5.72 6.18 -12.59
CA PHE A 235 -5.04 5.21 -13.44
C PHE A 235 -5.59 3.80 -13.25
N ASP A 236 -5.36 2.96 -14.25
CA ASP A 236 -5.56 1.51 -14.19
C ASP A 236 -4.23 0.82 -14.46
N ILE A 237 -4.03 -0.35 -13.88
CA ILE A 237 -2.81 -1.14 -14.05
C ILE A 237 -3.02 -2.09 -15.24
N PRO A 238 -2.02 -2.19 -16.15
CA PRO A 238 -2.11 -3.12 -17.26
C PRO A 238 -2.31 -4.56 -16.76
N LEU A 239 -3.20 -5.28 -17.43
CA LEU A 239 -3.48 -6.70 -17.18
C LEU A 239 -2.92 -7.55 -18.33
N GLU A 240 -2.84 -8.85 -18.10
CA GLU A 240 -2.50 -9.79 -19.18
C GLU A 240 -3.59 -9.78 -20.27
N SER A 241 -3.18 -9.90 -21.54
CA SER A 241 -4.03 -9.69 -22.71
C SER A 241 -5.33 -10.51 -22.71
N ARG A 242 -5.31 -11.78 -22.30
CA ARG A 242 -6.48 -12.64 -22.22
C ARG A 242 -7.42 -12.18 -21.12
N VAL A 243 -6.91 -11.83 -19.94
CA VAL A 243 -7.71 -11.26 -18.85
C VAL A 243 -8.31 -9.92 -19.25
N ASN A 244 -7.50 -9.07 -19.88
CA ASN A 244 -7.87 -7.76 -20.39
C ASN A 244 -9.02 -7.80 -21.42
N ALA A 245 -9.10 -8.91 -22.17
CA ALA A 245 -10.13 -9.14 -23.19
C ALA A 245 -11.46 -9.69 -22.64
N THR A 246 -11.49 -10.12 -21.38
CA THR A 246 -12.69 -10.72 -20.76
C THR A 246 -13.86 -9.75 -20.63
N LEU A 247 -15.06 -10.31 -20.55
CA LEU A 247 -16.31 -9.54 -20.49
C LEU A 247 -16.37 -8.64 -19.25
N ARG A 248 -16.02 -9.17 -18.07
CA ARG A 248 -16.10 -8.41 -16.82
C ARG A 248 -15.19 -7.19 -16.84
N ILE A 249 -13.93 -7.37 -17.25
CA ILE A 249 -12.95 -6.28 -17.27
C ILE A 249 -13.39 -5.15 -18.20
N LYS A 250 -13.96 -5.49 -19.38
CA LYS A 250 -14.54 -4.50 -20.28
C LYS A 250 -15.70 -3.74 -19.62
N GLN A 251 -16.65 -4.45 -19.02
CA GLN A 251 -17.81 -3.84 -18.35
C GLN A 251 -17.40 -2.97 -17.15
N VAL A 252 -16.42 -3.42 -16.35
CA VAL A 252 -15.86 -2.65 -15.22
C VAL A 252 -15.23 -1.36 -15.72
N ARG A 253 -14.39 -1.41 -16.76
CA ARG A 253 -13.74 -0.21 -17.31
C ARG A 253 -14.73 0.75 -17.94
N GLU A 254 -15.71 0.25 -18.68
CA GLU A 254 -16.79 1.07 -19.22
C GLU A 254 -17.56 1.77 -18.11
N LEU A 255 -17.92 1.05 -17.05
CA LEU A 255 -18.60 1.63 -15.90
C LEU A 255 -17.71 2.63 -15.16
N ALA A 256 -16.43 2.33 -14.96
CA ALA A 256 -15.47 3.24 -14.34
C ALA A 256 -15.33 4.55 -15.14
N LYS A 257 -15.24 4.48 -16.48
CA LYS A 257 -15.21 5.67 -17.34
C LYS A 257 -16.53 6.46 -17.34
N LYS A 258 -17.67 5.81 -17.14
CA LYS A 258 -18.95 6.51 -16.93
C LYS A 258 -19.01 7.20 -15.57
N LEU A 259 -18.47 6.57 -14.53
CA LEU A 259 -18.44 7.10 -13.17
C LEU A 259 -17.42 8.24 -13.00
N PHE A 260 -16.29 8.14 -13.69
CA PHE A 260 -15.22 9.13 -13.71
C PHE A 260 -14.91 9.54 -15.15
N PRO A 261 -15.76 10.37 -15.78
CA PRO A 261 -15.59 10.68 -17.19
C PRO A 261 -14.35 11.59 -17.41
N PRO A 262 -13.57 11.38 -18.49
CA PRO A 262 -12.30 12.07 -18.71
C PRO A 262 -12.38 13.59 -18.90
N ASP A 263 -13.56 14.14 -19.16
CA ASP A 263 -13.83 15.57 -19.22
C ASP A 263 -13.88 16.23 -17.84
N ARG A 264 -14.10 15.45 -16.78
CA ARG A 264 -14.19 15.92 -15.38
C ARG A 264 -13.10 15.38 -14.48
N PHE A 265 -12.52 14.23 -14.81
CA PHE A 265 -11.46 13.60 -14.04
C PHE A 265 -10.23 13.39 -14.90
N GLU A 266 -9.07 13.79 -14.40
CA GLU A 266 -7.82 13.54 -15.10
C GLU A 266 -7.46 12.06 -15.00
N TRP A 267 -7.25 11.44 -16.17
CA TRP A 267 -6.77 10.07 -16.26
C TRP A 267 -5.35 10.06 -16.82
N LEU A 268 -4.57 9.07 -16.39
CA LEU A 268 -3.32 8.72 -17.02
C LEU A 268 -3.55 8.50 -18.53
N PRO A 269 -2.64 8.99 -19.40
CA PRO A 269 -2.77 8.80 -20.84
C PRO A 269 -2.77 7.31 -21.21
N PRO A 270 -3.24 6.97 -22.44
CA PRO A 270 -3.22 5.60 -22.93
C PRO A 270 -1.85 4.96 -22.80
N LEU A 271 -1.84 3.70 -22.37
CA LEU A 271 -0.63 2.90 -22.24
C LEU A 271 0.00 2.64 -23.61
N PRO A 272 1.33 2.46 -23.68
CA PRO A 272 1.98 1.97 -24.88
C PRO A 272 1.36 0.63 -25.35
N PRO A 273 1.07 0.46 -26.65
CA PRO A 273 0.47 -0.75 -27.17
C PRO A 273 1.49 -1.89 -27.19
N ARG A 274 1.58 -2.63 -26.08
CA ARG A 274 2.40 -3.82 -25.93
C ARG A 274 1.71 -4.87 -25.10
N GLU A 275 2.21 -6.10 -25.15
CA GLU A 275 1.78 -7.14 -24.22
C GLU A 275 2.35 -6.88 -22.83
N TRP A 276 1.49 -6.89 -21.82
CA TRP A 276 1.87 -6.76 -20.42
C TRP A 276 1.80 -8.12 -19.75
N ARG A 277 2.91 -8.56 -19.17
CA ARG A 277 3.02 -9.90 -18.57
C ARG A 277 2.71 -9.86 -17.09
N THR A 278 2.00 -10.87 -16.63
CA THR A 278 1.62 -11.06 -15.22
C THR A 278 1.93 -12.48 -14.78
N ASN A 279 2.00 -12.70 -13.47
CA ASN A 279 2.20 -14.04 -12.92
C ASN A 279 0.88 -14.83 -12.83
N ASP A 280 -0.23 -14.16 -12.63
CA ASP A 280 -1.54 -14.76 -12.29
C ASP A 280 -2.71 -14.16 -13.08
N GLY A 281 -2.42 -13.31 -14.06
CA GLY A 281 -3.41 -12.61 -14.88
C GLY A 281 -3.55 -11.13 -14.52
N ILE A 282 -3.19 -10.73 -13.29
CA ILE A 282 -3.40 -9.35 -12.79
C ILE A 282 -2.15 -8.71 -12.19
N HIS A 283 -1.28 -9.45 -11.50
CA HIS A 283 -0.07 -8.89 -10.91
C HIS A 283 1.08 -8.91 -11.93
N LEU A 284 1.48 -7.72 -12.39
CA LEU A 284 2.60 -7.54 -13.31
C LEU A 284 3.86 -8.26 -12.80
N ILE A 285 4.56 -8.92 -13.72
CA ILE A 285 5.90 -9.43 -13.43
C ILE A 285 6.86 -8.25 -13.18
N ARG A 286 7.99 -8.52 -12.54
CA ARG A 286 8.91 -7.45 -12.09
C ARG A 286 9.38 -6.53 -13.23
N SER A 287 9.73 -7.07 -14.39
CA SER A 287 10.15 -6.26 -15.55
C SER A 287 9.05 -5.32 -16.02
N ASP A 288 7.83 -5.85 -16.16
CA ASP A 288 6.70 -5.10 -16.69
C ASP A 288 6.15 -4.09 -15.64
N ALA A 289 6.22 -4.43 -14.35
CA ALA A 289 5.96 -3.49 -13.26
C ALA A 289 6.94 -2.31 -13.27
N ARG A 290 8.22 -2.56 -13.58
CA ARG A 290 9.23 -1.52 -13.72
C ARG A 290 8.95 -0.64 -14.93
N ASP A 291 8.69 -1.22 -16.09
CA ASP A 291 8.35 -0.43 -17.30
C ASP A 291 7.11 0.44 -17.07
N PHE A 292 6.13 -0.07 -16.34
CA PHE A 292 4.95 0.71 -15.97
C PHE A 292 5.29 1.85 -14.99
N ALA A 293 6.16 1.60 -14.01
CA ALA A 293 6.65 2.63 -13.10
C ALA A 293 7.43 3.73 -13.83
N GLU A 294 8.27 3.36 -14.80
CA GLU A 294 9.00 4.32 -15.66
C GLU A 294 8.03 5.13 -16.54
N PHE A 295 6.97 4.50 -17.06
CA PHE A 295 5.89 5.22 -17.76
C PHE A 295 5.19 6.24 -16.85
N LEU A 296 4.89 5.89 -15.58
CA LEU A 296 4.30 6.82 -14.62
C LEU A 296 5.22 8.01 -14.35
N ARG A 297 6.52 7.77 -14.20
CA ARG A 297 7.53 8.84 -14.05
C ARG A 297 7.46 9.81 -15.22
N ASP A 298 7.60 9.30 -16.43
CA ASP A 298 7.73 10.12 -17.63
C ASP A 298 6.46 10.94 -17.93
N LYS A 299 5.29 10.51 -17.43
CA LYS A 299 4.01 11.22 -17.63
C LYS A 299 3.64 12.19 -16.51
N LEU A 300 4.18 12.02 -15.31
CA LEU A 300 3.74 12.75 -14.13
C LEU A 300 4.85 13.57 -13.46
N LEU A 301 6.11 13.17 -13.63
CA LEU A 301 7.29 13.80 -13.02
C LEU A 301 8.35 14.23 -14.04
N GLY A 302 8.19 13.84 -15.31
CA GLY A 302 9.02 14.25 -16.43
C GLY A 302 8.69 15.62 -16.99
#